data_AF-A0A081KFP9-F1
#
_entry.id   AF-A0A081KFP9-F1
#
_cell.length_a   1.000
_cell.length_b   1.000
_cell.length_c   1.000
_cell.angle_alpha   90.00
_cell.angle_beta   90.00
_cell.angle_gamma   90.00
#
_symmetry.space_group_name_H-M   'P 1'
#
loop_
_entity.id
_entity.type
_entity.pdbx_description
1 polymer ?
#
loop_
_entity_poly.entity_id
_entity_poly.type
_entity_poly.pdbx_seq_one_letter_code
_entity_poly.pdbx_strand_id
1 'polypeptide(L)'
;MSGHVFSADLEAIKELTESVTISEGDRVYSTTGSAIDITSGGNSKYDITNNGILQSDNAAAIKIIGAKAGDIVNYGKVIGGMVNGEQIALDTRGSENGIAYVMEGGSETYGNLYLNSDKFGSEVAVKGDAAAIFDGVLVSGAREFKIGQESTLTLRQQSESIVMDLQTDGIFRLSKNSTLNMELNGELADDEAVLKINGAFALDAGVSADLLVKGDLKDAAGTQRLVEADAVTGYDDLKITGGWLLTVDSHQLLTNTDGDQYIEAEISYNTDTSAEDLAKMASDGGADDTESFVLETFGHVALDDTEITTDTITFGSRNSEELANLLNDASNDQQAARLAGELTPDRSGAVIHVIQRSQSHQLDQIDTRLSMNRSGQQGGFWMNIYGYHGEKDIDGRIDGYEVSGLNASFGMDNNYSENIIVGAAFSINRQDIDTQIYDTNYTVDDIPNVSLWRT
;
A
#
# COMPACT_ATOMS: atom_id res chain seq x y z
N MET A 1 -17.71 -5.69 8.45
CA MET A 1 -16.73 -5.22 9.44
C MET A 1 -15.54 -6.16 9.38
N SER A 2 -14.56 -5.83 8.55
CA SER A 2 -13.24 -6.46 8.61
C SER A 2 -12.60 -6.05 9.94
N GLY A 3 -12.32 -7.01 10.81
CA GLY A 3 -11.68 -6.72 12.09
C GLY A 3 -10.18 -6.51 11.86
N HIS A 4 -9.72 -5.26 11.95
CA HIS A 4 -8.28 -4.99 11.99
C HIS A 4 -7.71 -5.57 13.30
N VAL A 5 -6.68 -6.41 13.19
CA VAL A 5 -5.93 -6.92 14.34
C VAL A 5 -4.86 -5.90 14.69
N PHE A 6 -4.92 -5.33 15.89
CA PHE A 6 -3.95 -4.36 16.41
C PHE A 6 -3.21 -4.95 17.62
N SER A 7 -1.95 -4.54 17.83
CA SER A 7 -1.09 -4.97 18.93
C SER A 7 -1.53 -4.40 20.28
N ALA A 8 -2.01 -3.15 20.29
CA ALA A 8 -2.52 -2.49 21.49
C ALA A 8 -3.62 -1.47 21.16
N ASP A 9 -4.64 -1.41 22.04
CA ASP A 9 -5.58 -0.30 22.12
C ASP A 9 -5.07 0.69 23.17
N LEU A 10 -4.63 1.86 22.71
CA LEU A 10 -4.11 2.94 23.52
C LEU A 10 -5.21 3.94 23.87
N GLU A 11 -5.14 4.49 25.08
CA GLU A 11 -6.05 5.55 25.53
C GLU A 11 -5.83 6.84 24.72
N ALA A 12 -6.90 7.64 24.61
CA ALA A 12 -6.86 8.92 23.94
C ALA A 12 -5.82 9.87 24.54
N ILE A 13 -5.07 10.55 23.68
CA ILE A 13 -4.05 11.52 24.07
C ILE A 13 -4.72 12.88 24.30
N LYS A 14 -4.64 13.40 25.52
CA LYS A 14 -5.30 14.66 25.93
C LYS A 14 -4.37 15.85 26.09
N GLU A 15 -3.07 15.61 26.18
CA GLU A 15 -2.04 16.64 26.33
C GLU A 15 -0.77 16.22 25.57
N LEU A 16 -0.06 17.20 25.01
CA LEU A 16 1.28 16.99 24.42
C LEU A 16 2.32 17.65 25.31
N THR A 17 3.10 16.84 26.02
CA THR A 17 4.28 17.29 26.77
C THR A 17 5.59 17.04 26.03
N GLU A 18 5.53 16.24 24.97
CA GLU A 18 6.61 15.89 24.05
C GLU A 18 6.02 15.49 22.70
N SER A 19 6.85 15.37 21.66
CA SER A 19 6.41 14.83 20.37
C SER A 19 5.98 13.38 20.55
N VAL A 20 4.84 13.01 19.96
CA VAL A 20 4.26 11.68 20.11
C VAL A 20 4.45 10.88 18.83
N THR A 21 4.83 9.61 18.97
CA THR A 21 4.86 8.66 17.87
C THR A 21 3.94 7.48 18.21
N ILE A 22 2.93 7.25 17.38
CA ILE A 22 2.09 6.05 17.43
C ILE A 22 2.78 4.98 16.59
N SER A 23 3.06 3.83 17.19
CA SER A 23 3.75 2.74 16.51
C SER A 23 2.85 2.01 15.52
N GLU A 24 3.47 1.37 14.53
CA GLU A 24 2.78 0.47 13.61
C GLU A 24 2.10 -0.67 14.39
N GLY A 25 0.87 -1.01 14.00
CA GLY A 25 0.05 -2.01 14.68
C GLY A 25 -0.73 -1.50 15.89
N ASP A 26 -0.38 -0.34 16.47
CA ASP A 26 -1.12 0.25 17.57
C ASP A 26 -2.33 1.06 17.10
N ARG A 27 -3.35 1.13 17.95
CA ARG A 27 -4.53 1.96 17.72
C ARG A 27 -4.75 2.90 18.90
N VAL A 28 -4.80 4.20 18.66
CA VAL A 28 -5.32 5.19 19.62
C VAL A 28 -6.78 5.43 19.30
N TYR A 29 -7.66 5.10 20.23
CA TYR A 29 -9.10 5.05 19.96
C TYR A 29 -9.93 5.73 21.05
N SER A 30 -11.02 6.36 20.64
CA SER A 30 -11.96 7.00 21.54
C SER A 30 -13.40 6.91 21.05
N THR A 31 -14.28 6.36 21.89
CA THR A 31 -15.72 6.26 21.62
C THR A 31 -16.45 7.57 21.86
N THR A 32 -16.05 8.34 22.86
CA THR A 32 -16.79 9.52 23.34
C THR A 32 -16.13 10.86 22.98
N GLY A 33 -14.93 10.84 22.40
CA GLY A 33 -14.20 12.04 22.03
C GLY A 33 -13.15 11.73 20.96
N SER A 34 -12.18 12.63 20.79
CA SER A 34 -11.11 12.43 19.81
C SER A 34 -10.04 11.47 20.32
N ALA A 35 -9.38 10.74 19.41
CA ALA A 35 -8.20 9.92 19.71
C ALA A 35 -7.04 10.81 20.18
N ILE A 36 -6.90 11.98 19.56
CA ILE A 36 -6.04 13.06 20.03
C ILE A 36 -6.92 14.29 20.26
N ASP A 37 -6.93 14.82 21.48
CA ASP A 37 -7.81 15.93 21.89
C ASP A 37 -7.03 16.93 22.73
N ILE A 38 -6.37 17.86 22.05
CA ILE A 38 -5.51 18.86 22.70
C ILE A 38 -6.30 20.15 22.82
N THR A 39 -7.00 20.30 23.94
CA THR A 39 -7.81 21.50 24.25
C THR A 39 -7.15 22.44 25.25
N SER A 40 -6.07 21.98 25.88
CA SER A 40 -5.31 22.74 26.88
C SER A 40 -3.90 22.18 26.94
N GLY A 41 -2.88 22.94 26.51
CA GLY A 41 -1.50 22.47 26.61
C GLY A 41 -0.47 23.36 25.89
N GLY A 42 0.63 23.63 26.60
CA GLY A 42 1.97 23.93 26.07
C GLY A 42 2.19 25.23 25.28
N ASN A 43 3.22 26.00 25.66
CA ASN A 43 3.82 27.03 24.78
C ASN A 43 4.70 26.43 23.65
N SER A 44 4.76 25.11 23.55
CA SER A 44 5.69 24.34 22.73
C SER A 44 4.97 23.68 21.55
N LYS A 45 5.64 23.60 20.40
CA LYS A 45 5.15 22.89 19.21
C LYS A 45 5.70 21.46 19.23
N TYR A 46 4.87 20.51 19.65
CA TYR A 46 5.22 19.09 19.61
C TYR A 46 4.57 18.41 18.41
N ASP A 47 5.34 17.62 17.68
CA ASP A 47 4.89 16.93 16.49
C ASP A 47 4.13 15.65 16.85
N ILE A 48 3.21 15.24 15.97
CA ILE A 48 2.50 13.97 16.07
C ILE A 48 2.88 13.13 14.86
N THR A 49 3.50 11.98 15.08
CA THR A 49 3.79 11.00 14.03
C THR A 49 2.90 9.78 14.20
N ASN A 50 2.05 9.47 13.22
CA ASN A 50 1.18 8.31 13.24
C ASN A 50 1.66 7.22 12.29
N ASN A 51 2.16 6.09 12.81
CA ASN A 51 2.39 4.87 12.02
C ASN A 51 1.29 3.82 12.22
N GLY A 52 0.37 4.05 13.17
CA GLY A 52 -0.70 3.14 13.54
C GLY A 52 -2.07 3.64 13.07
N ILE A 53 -3.09 3.45 13.91
CA ILE A 53 -4.46 3.88 13.65
C ILE A 53 -4.88 4.93 14.68
N LEU A 54 -5.28 6.11 14.23
CA LEU A 54 -5.98 7.11 15.04
C LEU A 54 -7.47 7.07 14.70
N GLN A 55 -8.33 6.74 15.66
CA GLN A 55 -9.76 6.53 15.39
C GLN A 55 -10.67 7.17 16.44
N SER A 56 -11.72 7.84 15.97
CA SER A 56 -12.84 8.28 16.82
C SER A 56 -14.17 7.78 16.24
N ASP A 57 -15.15 7.50 17.11
CA ASP A 57 -16.51 7.18 16.64
C ASP A 57 -17.42 8.40 16.52
N ASN A 58 -17.30 9.36 17.45
CA ASN A 58 -18.28 10.44 17.65
C ASN A 58 -17.64 11.84 17.75
N ALA A 59 -16.38 11.98 17.35
CA ALA A 59 -15.67 13.25 17.31
C ALA A 59 -14.68 13.26 16.13
N ALA A 60 -13.99 14.39 15.92
CA ALA A 60 -12.82 14.38 15.03
C ALA A 60 -11.80 13.35 15.54
N ALA A 61 -11.09 12.62 14.68
CA ALA A 61 -10.03 11.71 15.16
C ALA A 61 -8.92 12.50 15.88
N ILE A 62 -8.53 13.63 15.30
CA ILE A 62 -7.57 14.57 15.86
C ILE A 62 -8.26 15.93 16.04
N LYS A 63 -8.21 16.47 17.25
CA LYS A 63 -8.76 17.78 17.60
C LYS A 63 -7.75 18.61 18.35
N ILE A 64 -7.46 19.82 17.87
CA ILE A 64 -6.50 20.74 18.49
C ILE A 64 -7.13 22.14 18.56
N ILE A 65 -7.42 22.60 19.78
CA ILE A 65 -8.10 23.87 20.05
C ILE A 65 -7.41 24.59 21.22
N GLY A 66 -7.07 25.87 21.06
CA GLY A 66 -6.48 26.67 22.14
C GLY A 66 -5.10 26.21 22.60
N ALA A 67 -4.40 25.44 21.77
CA ALA A 67 -3.07 24.91 22.03
C ALA A 67 -2.16 25.16 20.84
N LYS A 68 -0.84 25.12 21.09
CA LYS A 68 0.17 25.05 20.03
C LYS A 68 0.50 23.59 19.77
N ALA A 69 0.56 23.21 18.50
CA ALA A 69 1.06 21.91 18.07
C ALA A 69 2.09 22.09 16.95
N GLY A 70 2.97 21.09 16.82
CA GLY A 70 3.83 20.96 15.66
C GLY A 70 3.06 20.37 14.47
N ASP A 71 3.81 19.76 13.56
CA ASP A 71 3.23 19.14 12.37
C ASP A 71 2.65 17.76 12.73
N ILE A 72 1.66 17.33 11.95
CA ILE A 72 1.06 16.01 12.05
C ILE A 72 1.51 15.24 10.82
N VAL A 73 2.29 14.17 11.02
CA VAL A 73 2.79 13.31 9.95
C VAL A 73 2.10 11.95 10.04
N ASN A 74 1.37 11.58 9.01
CA ASN A 74 0.59 10.35 8.94
C ASN A 74 1.24 9.36 7.97
N TYR A 75 1.77 8.26 8.50
CA TYR A 75 2.18 7.05 7.78
C TYR A 75 1.11 5.95 7.83
N GLY A 76 0.22 6.00 8.83
CA GLY A 76 -0.82 5.00 9.07
C GLY A 76 -2.22 5.47 8.66
N LYS A 77 -3.22 5.16 9.48
CA LYS A 77 -4.64 5.49 9.22
C LYS A 77 -5.17 6.53 10.20
N VAL A 78 -5.88 7.53 9.69
CA VAL A 78 -6.69 8.46 10.49
C VAL A 78 -8.16 8.28 10.13
N ILE A 79 -8.96 7.80 11.07
CA ILE A 79 -10.37 7.47 10.86
C ILE A 79 -11.24 8.39 11.70
N GLY A 80 -11.84 9.38 11.04
CA GLY A 80 -12.74 10.34 11.65
C GLY A 80 -14.02 9.72 12.19
N GLY A 81 -14.53 10.28 13.27
CA GLY A 81 -15.86 9.98 13.79
C GLY A 81 -16.93 10.87 13.16
N MET A 82 -18.19 10.46 13.31
CA MET A 82 -19.33 11.22 12.81
C MET A 82 -19.65 12.38 13.75
N VAL A 83 -19.59 13.61 13.23
CA VAL A 83 -19.90 14.85 13.94
C VAL A 83 -20.92 15.63 13.11
N ASN A 84 -22.14 15.80 13.65
CA ASN A 84 -23.22 16.52 12.98
C ASN A 84 -23.58 16.01 11.56
N GLY A 85 -23.33 14.72 11.28
CA GLY A 85 -23.59 14.11 9.97
C GLY A 85 -22.39 14.11 9.03
N GLU A 86 -21.25 14.68 9.43
CA GLU A 86 -20.00 14.70 8.67
C GLU A 86 -18.96 13.80 9.34
N GLN A 87 -18.21 13.03 8.56
CA GLN A 87 -17.04 12.32 9.09
C GLN A 87 -15.86 13.28 9.17
N ILE A 88 -15.24 13.45 10.34
CA ILE A 88 -14.15 14.43 10.53
C ILE A 88 -12.87 13.73 10.95
N ALA A 89 -11.83 13.75 10.11
CA ALA A 89 -10.52 13.22 10.47
C ALA A 89 -9.73 14.19 11.35
N LEU A 90 -9.73 15.48 10.99
CA LEU A 90 -8.93 16.52 11.63
C LEU A 90 -9.74 17.80 11.86
N ASP A 91 -9.69 18.34 13.08
CA ASP A 91 -10.20 19.69 13.38
C ASP A 91 -9.17 20.49 14.18
N THR A 92 -8.50 21.42 13.50
CA THR A 92 -7.52 22.35 14.09
C THR A 92 -7.94 23.81 14.00
N ARG A 93 -9.20 24.11 13.66
CA ARG A 93 -9.71 25.49 13.50
C ARG A 93 -9.46 26.39 14.72
N GLY A 94 -9.37 25.80 15.91
CA GLY A 94 -9.08 26.52 17.15
C GLY A 94 -7.61 26.62 17.54
N SER A 95 -6.68 26.05 16.76
CA SER A 95 -5.25 26.01 17.09
C SER A 95 -4.63 27.41 17.22
N GLU A 96 -3.67 27.59 18.13
CA GLU A 96 -2.98 28.87 18.27
C GLU A 96 -1.98 29.17 17.13
N ASN A 97 -1.56 28.16 16.36
CA ASN A 97 -0.68 28.26 15.20
C ASN A 97 -1.17 27.44 14.00
N GLY A 98 -0.60 27.71 12.82
CA GLY A 98 -0.81 26.88 11.63
C GLY A 98 -0.13 25.54 11.82
N ILE A 99 -0.79 24.48 11.37
CA ILE A 99 -0.36 23.09 11.48
C ILE A 99 -0.31 22.51 10.07
N ALA A 100 0.83 21.91 9.70
CA ALA A 100 0.89 21.10 8.50
C ALA A 100 0.37 19.68 8.80
N TYR A 101 -0.56 19.21 7.98
CA TYR A 101 -0.99 17.81 7.95
C TYR A 101 -0.31 17.12 6.76
N VAL A 102 0.62 16.22 7.05
CA VAL A 102 1.42 15.52 6.04
C VAL A 102 0.92 14.08 5.91
N MET A 103 0.45 13.73 4.71
CA MET A 103 0.08 12.38 4.32
C MET A 103 1.28 11.72 3.62
N GLU A 104 1.88 10.73 4.26
CA GLU A 104 3.00 9.98 3.69
C GLU A 104 2.48 8.80 2.84
N GLY A 105 3.32 8.28 1.96
CA GLY A 105 2.91 7.23 1.02
C GLY A 105 2.42 5.97 1.75
N GLY A 106 1.29 5.41 1.31
CA GLY A 106 0.62 4.30 1.97
C GLY A 106 -0.29 4.69 3.13
N SER A 107 -0.33 5.98 3.52
CA SER A 107 -1.23 6.46 4.56
C SER A 107 -2.67 6.63 4.06
N GLU A 108 -3.63 6.57 4.98
CA GLU A 108 -5.05 6.71 4.68
C GLU A 108 -5.72 7.71 5.63
N THR A 109 -6.57 8.58 5.08
CA THR A 109 -7.32 9.60 5.82
C THR A 109 -8.79 9.50 5.49
N TYR A 110 -9.62 9.13 6.47
CA TYR A 110 -11.07 8.97 6.33
C TYR A 110 -11.81 10.09 7.06
N GLY A 111 -12.39 11.01 6.29
CA GLY A 111 -13.14 12.15 6.77
C GLY A 111 -12.50 13.50 6.46
N ASN A 112 -13.29 14.54 6.67
CA ASN A 112 -12.97 15.93 6.34
C ASN A 112 -11.82 16.48 7.20
N LEU A 113 -11.11 17.45 6.62
CA LEU A 113 -10.02 18.18 7.27
C LEU A 113 -10.42 19.64 7.46
N TYR A 114 -10.46 20.10 8.70
CA TYR A 114 -10.66 21.50 9.03
C TYR A 114 -9.39 22.07 9.65
N LEU A 115 -8.70 22.93 8.90
CA LEU A 115 -7.51 23.63 9.34
C LEU A 115 -7.84 25.06 9.81
N ASN A 116 -6.92 25.68 10.56
CA ASN A 116 -7.10 27.05 11.00
C ASN A 116 -6.80 28.05 9.88
N SER A 117 -7.85 28.63 9.29
CA SER A 117 -7.76 29.63 8.22
C SER A 117 -7.06 30.94 8.64
N ASP A 118 -7.02 31.25 9.94
CA ASP A 118 -6.43 32.50 10.45
C ASP A 118 -4.91 32.39 10.65
N LYS A 119 -4.32 31.23 10.41
CA LYS A 119 -2.92 30.94 10.74
C LYS A 119 -2.09 30.61 9.52
N PHE A 120 -1.01 31.37 9.38
CA PHE A 120 0.05 31.11 8.43
C PHE A 120 0.74 29.77 8.78
N GLY A 121 0.77 28.82 7.84
CA GLY A 121 1.29 27.46 8.02
C GLY A 121 0.23 26.37 8.22
N SER A 122 -1.05 26.67 8.07
CA SER A 122 -2.11 25.66 7.94
C SER A 122 -2.08 25.08 6.53
N GLU A 123 -1.50 23.89 6.37
CA GLU A 123 -1.19 23.32 5.05
C GLU A 123 -1.47 21.81 5.04
N VAL A 124 -1.76 21.25 3.87
CA VAL A 124 -1.80 19.80 3.65
C VAL A 124 -0.73 19.45 2.64
N ALA A 125 0.07 18.43 2.93
CA ALA A 125 1.13 17.97 2.04
C ALA A 125 1.05 16.45 1.86
N VAL A 126 1.31 15.98 0.64
CA VAL A 126 1.45 14.55 0.32
C VAL A 126 2.89 14.28 -0.04
N LYS A 127 3.47 13.21 0.53
CA LYS A 127 4.87 12.81 0.29
C LYS A 127 4.97 11.30 0.14
N GLY A 128 5.98 10.84 -0.60
CA GLY A 128 6.27 9.41 -0.77
C GLY A 128 5.64 8.84 -2.03
N ASP A 129 6.32 7.83 -2.59
CA ASP A 129 6.04 7.23 -3.90
C ASP A 129 4.80 6.31 -3.88
N ALA A 130 4.57 5.61 -2.76
CA ALA A 130 3.31 4.91 -2.52
C ALA A 130 2.13 5.89 -2.45
N ALA A 131 0.95 5.47 -2.92
CA ALA A 131 -0.23 6.31 -2.91
C ALA A 131 -0.70 6.57 -1.47
N ALA A 132 -0.82 7.84 -1.08
CA ALA A 132 -1.63 8.23 0.06
C ALA A 132 -3.11 8.30 -0.37
N ILE A 133 -4.04 7.96 0.51
CA ILE A 133 -5.48 7.94 0.21
C ILE A 133 -6.20 9.00 1.04
N PHE A 134 -6.97 9.86 0.36
CA PHE A 134 -7.91 10.77 0.97
C PHE A 134 -9.34 10.32 0.65
N ASP A 135 -10.10 10.00 1.69
CA ASP A 135 -11.50 9.56 1.64
C ASP A 135 -12.34 10.52 2.48
N GLY A 136 -12.52 11.74 1.96
CA GLY A 136 -13.30 12.81 2.56
C GLY A 136 -13.79 13.76 1.48
N VAL A 137 -14.79 14.58 1.81
CA VAL A 137 -15.46 15.47 0.83
C VAL A 137 -15.06 16.93 0.99
N LEU A 138 -14.36 17.27 2.07
CA LEU A 138 -13.94 18.65 2.35
C LEU A 138 -12.56 18.75 2.99
N VAL A 139 -11.74 19.63 2.43
CA VAL A 139 -10.59 20.24 3.10
C VAL A 139 -10.84 21.74 3.20
N SER A 140 -10.88 22.28 4.41
CA SER A 140 -11.20 23.69 4.65
C SER A 140 -10.11 24.40 5.45
N GLY A 141 -9.82 25.65 5.08
CA GLY A 141 -8.94 26.55 5.82
C GLY A 141 -7.43 26.30 5.62
N ALA A 142 -7.07 25.36 4.73
CA ALA A 142 -5.69 25.19 4.30
C ALA A 142 -5.28 26.34 3.37
N ARG A 143 -4.04 26.81 3.52
CA ARG A 143 -3.42 27.78 2.61
C ARG A 143 -2.84 27.10 1.38
N GLU A 144 -2.24 25.93 1.56
CA GLU A 144 -1.73 25.13 0.46
C GLU A 144 -2.14 23.69 0.66
N PHE A 145 -2.59 23.06 -0.42
CA PHE A 145 -2.68 21.62 -0.55
C PHE A 145 -1.65 21.20 -1.60
N LYS A 146 -0.60 20.49 -1.21
CA LYS A 146 0.52 20.17 -2.10
C LYS A 146 0.74 18.67 -2.23
N ILE A 147 0.74 18.18 -3.47
CA ILE A 147 1.28 16.85 -3.77
C ILE A 147 2.76 17.01 -4.11
N GLY A 148 3.62 16.46 -3.26
CA GLY A 148 5.07 16.59 -3.32
C GLY A 148 5.68 15.94 -4.55
N GLN A 149 6.98 16.19 -4.77
CA GLN A 149 7.72 15.56 -5.87
C GLN A 149 7.64 14.03 -5.75
N GLU A 150 7.45 13.35 -6.88
CA GLU A 150 7.41 11.88 -6.95
C GLU A 150 6.43 11.28 -5.93
N SER A 151 5.34 12.01 -5.66
CA SER A 151 4.33 11.62 -4.68
C SER A 151 2.99 11.37 -5.33
N THR A 152 2.25 10.40 -4.79
CA THR A 152 0.95 10.00 -5.32
C THR A 152 -0.15 10.25 -4.29
N LEU A 153 -1.20 10.99 -4.67
CA LEU A 153 -2.44 11.10 -3.91
C LEU A 153 -3.56 10.39 -4.66
N THR A 154 -4.36 9.60 -3.96
CA THR A 154 -5.62 9.08 -4.46
C THR A 154 -6.79 9.74 -3.74
N LEU A 155 -7.63 10.39 -4.52
CA LEU A 155 -8.95 10.85 -4.10
C LEU A 155 -9.93 9.71 -4.35
N ARG A 156 -10.46 9.12 -3.27
CA ARG A 156 -11.43 8.03 -3.40
C ARG A 156 -12.72 8.51 -4.02
N GLN A 157 -13.41 7.57 -4.67
CA GLN A 157 -14.73 7.78 -5.22
C GLN A 157 -15.71 8.37 -4.19
N GLN A 158 -16.38 9.46 -4.55
CA GLN A 158 -17.40 10.12 -3.74
C GLN A 158 -18.67 10.31 -4.57
N SER A 159 -19.82 10.30 -3.92
CA SER A 159 -21.11 10.63 -4.57
C SER A 159 -21.30 12.13 -4.80
N GLU A 160 -20.35 12.96 -4.38
CA GLU A 160 -20.36 14.43 -4.45
C GLU A 160 -18.94 14.96 -4.65
N SER A 161 -18.80 16.22 -5.11
CA SER A 161 -17.48 16.83 -5.29
C SER A 161 -16.65 16.79 -4.01
N ILE A 162 -15.35 16.53 -4.16
CA ILE A 162 -14.38 16.84 -3.12
C ILE A 162 -14.06 18.34 -3.22
N VAL A 163 -14.35 19.07 -2.16
CA VAL A 163 -14.14 20.51 -2.10
C VAL A 163 -12.86 20.84 -1.33
N MET A 164 -11.94 21.52 -2.00
CA MET A 164 -10.76 22.14 -1.40
C MET A 164 -11.09 23.63 -1.17
N ASP A 165 -11.67 23.93 -0.02
CA ASP A 165 -12.03 25.28 0.42
C ASP A 165 -10.81 25.97 1.05
N LEU A 166 -9.92 26.44 0.18
CA LEU A 166 -8.65 27.02 0.57
C LEU A 166 -8.81 28.49 1.04
N GLN A 167 -7.77 29.02 1.67
CA GLN A 167 -7.71 30.45 2.00
C GLN A 167 -7.74 31.32 0.71
N THR A 168 -8.00 32.63 0.83
CA THR A 168 -8.16 33.53 -0.34
C THR A 168 -6.94 33.58 -1.28
N ASP A 169 -5.73 33.35 -0.79
CA ASP A 169 -4.50 33.21 -1.60
C ASP A 169 -4.07 31.74 -1.76
N GLY A 170 -4.99 30.83 -1.50
CA GLY A 170 -4.71 29.42 -1.38
C GLY A 170 -4.53 28.72 -2.71
N ILE A 171 -3.72 27.66 -2.69
CA ILE A 171 -3.31 26.95 -3.89
C ILE A 171 -3.32 25.44 -3.68
N PHE A 172 -3.91 24.73 -4.63
CA PHE A 172 -3.70 23.31 -4.84
C PHE A 172 -2.53 23.13 -5.81
N ARG A 173 -1.49 22.42 -5.39
CA ARG A 173 -0.21 22.34 -6.13
C ARG A 173 0.19 20.91 -6.45
N LEU A 174 0.51 20.67 -7.71
CA LEU A 174 1.21 19.46 -8.17
C LEU A 174 2.69 19.76 -8.38
N SER A 175 3.56 19.02 -7.70
CA SER A 175 5.01 19.10 -7.90
C SER A 175 5.50 18.14 -8.99
N LYS A 176 6.80 18.19 -9.29
CA LYS A 176 7.43 17.38 -10.33
C LYS A 176 7.16 15.89 -10.17
N ASN A 177 6.75 15.23 -11.27
CA ASN A 177 6.47 13.81 -11.33
C ASN A 177 5.48 13.35 -10.23
N SER A 178 4.61 14.25 -9.77
CA SER A 178 3.53 13.90 -8.86
C SER A 178 2.35 13.33 -9.64
N THR A 179 1.54 12.52 -8.95
CA THR A 179 0.34 11.92 -9.53
C THR A 179 -0.86 12.22 -8.63
N LEU A 180 -1.92 12.74 -9.24
CA LEU A 180 -3.24 12.86 -8.62
C LEU A 180 -4.17 11.82 -9.26
N ASN A 181 -4.49 10.76 -8.51
CA ASN A 181 -5.48 9.78 -8.92
C ASN A 181 -6.87 10.25 -8.49
N MET A 182 -7.83 10.19 -9.42
CA MET A 182 -9.24 10.47 -9.21
C MET A 182 -10.04 9.21 -9.49
N GLU A 183 -10.65 8.63 -8.47
CA GLU A 183 -11.56 7.49 -8.61
C GLU A 183 -12.98 8.00 -8.91
N LEU A 184 -13.56 7.57 -10.03
CA LEU A 184 -14.91 7.87 -10.47
C LEU A 184 -15.88 6.74 -10.10
N ASN A 185 -17.10 7.09 -9.69
CA ASN A 185 -18.20 6.16 -9.45
C ASN A 185 -19.46 6.45 -10.28
N GLY A 186 -19.40 7.40 -11.21
CA GLY A 186 -20.53 7.79 -12.08
C GLY A 186 -21.76 8.34 -11.36
N GLU A 187 -21.66 8.64 -10.06
CA GLU A 187 -22.76 9.24 -9.29
C GLU A 187 -22.74 10.78 -9.32
N LEU A 188 -21.61 11.37 -9.70
CA LEU A 188 -21.46 12.81 -9.90
C LEU A 188 -22.32 13.28 -11.07
N ALA A 189 -22.92 14.46 -10.94
CA ALA A 189 -23.66 15.07 -12.05
C ALA A 189 -22.71 15.49 -13.18
N ASP A 190 -23.17 15.43 -14.44
CA ASP A 190 -22.36 15.76 -15.63
C ASP A 190 -21.71 17.16 -15.60
N ASP A 191 -22.34 18.11 -14.88
CA ASP A 191 -21.83 19.47 -14.72
C ASP A 191 -21.00 19.67 -13.44
N GLU A 192 -20.77 18.61 -12.68
CA GLU A 192 -20.05 18.64 -11.41
C GLU A 192 -18.61 18.13 -11.56
N ALA A 193 -17.64 18.93 -11.11
CA ALA A 193 -16.25 18.50 -11.08
C ALA A 193 -15.98 17.52 -9.93
N VAL A 194 -15.15 16.51 -10.17
CA VAL A 194 -14.67 15.58 -9.13
C VAL A 194 -13.97 16.33 -8.01
N LEU A 195 -13.05 17.24 -8.38
CA LEU A 195 -12.32 18.10 -7.47
C LEU A 195 -12.67 19.56 -7.73
N LYS A 196 -13.28 20.23 -6.75
CA LYS A 196 -13.54 21.68 -6.75
C LYS A 196 -12.56 22.39 -5.84
N ILE A 197 -11.87 23.40 -6.33
CA ILE A 197 -10.88 24.16 -5.58
C ILE A 197 -11.34 25.61 -5.52
N ASN A 198 -11.69 26.09 -4.32
CA ASN A 198 -11.93 27.51 -4.09
C ASN A 198 -10.55 28.18 -3.93
N GLY A 199 -9.95 28.55 -5.05
CA GLY A 199 -8.56 29.00 -5.15
C GLY A 199 -7.90 28.53 -6.45
N ALA A 200 -6.57 28.65 -6.52
CA ALA A 200 -5.83 28.29 -7.73
C ALA A 200 -5.43 26.81 -7.75
N PHE A 201 -5.45 26.20 -8.94
CA PHE A 201 -4.78 24.94 -9.26
C PHE A 201 -3.50 25.24 -10.05
N ALA A 202 -2.36 24.71 -9.63
CA ALA A 202 -1.09 24.98 -10.29
C ALA A 202 -0.13 23.80 -10.32
N LEU A 203 0.67 23.72 -11.38
CA LEU A 203 1.88 22.92 -11.44
C LEU A 203 3.10 23.76 -11.07
N ASP A 204 4.13 23.12 -10.50
CA ASP A 204 5.44 23.76 -10.35
C ASP A 204 6.05 24.11 -11.73
N ALA A 205 6.72 25.25 -11.84
CA ALA A 205 7.20 25.73 -13.13
C ALA A 205 8.21 24.76 -13.78
N GLY A 206 7.93 24.34 -15.02
CA GLY A 206 8.82 23.49 -15.83
C GLY A 206 8.87 22.04 -15.37
N VAL A 207 7.80 21.55 -14.75
CA VAL A 207 7.67 20.16 -14.30
C VAL A 207 6.44 19.53 -14.94
N SER A 208 6.52 18.22 -15.24
CA SER A 208 5.36 17.42 -15.61
C SER A 208 4.71 16.82 -14.35
N ALA A 209 3.39 16.71 -14.37
CA ALA A 209 2.61 15.95 -13.39
C ALA A 209 1.50 15.18 -14.10
N ASP A 210 1.01 14.13 -13.46
CA ASP A 210 -0.01 13.25 -14.02
C ASP A 210 -1.33 13.44 -13.26
N LEU A 211 -2.42 13.65 -14.00
CA LEU A 211 -3.78 13.45 -13.51
C LEU A 211 -4.27 12.12 -14.06
N LEU A 212 -4.50 11.18 -13.17
CA LEU A 212 -4.91 9.85 -13.53
C LEU A 212 -6.37 9.62 -13.16
N VAL A 213 -7.15 9.16 -14.12
CA VAL A 213 -8.55 8.80 -13.89
C VAL A 213 -8.68 7.28 -13.72
N LYS A 214 -9.31 6.86 -12.63
CA LYS A 214 -9.67 5.49 -12.29
C LYS A 214 -11.15 5.43 -11.94
N GLY A 215 -11.69 4.24 -11.72
CA GLY A 215 -13.08 4.06 -11.30
C GLY A 215 -13.63 2.73 -11.75
N ASP A 216 -14.88 2.45 -11.36
CA ASP A 216 -15.62 1.34 -11.95
C ASP A 216 -15.73 1.59 -13.46
N LEU A 217 -15.32 0.60 -14.24
CA LEU A 217 -15.26 0.71 -15.69
C LEU A 217 -16.59 1.18 -16.28
N LYS A 218 -17.71 0.69 -15.76
CA LYS A 218 -19.03 1.04 -16.29
C LYS A 218 -19.46 2.49 -16.04
N ASP A 219 -18.84 3.12 -15.05
CA ASP A 219 -19.25 4.41 -14.52
C ASP A 219 -18.28 5.54 -14.89
N ALA A 220 -17.04 5.19 -15.27
CA ALA A 220 -15.99 6.15 -15.58
C ALA A 220 -16.03 6.70 -17.03
N ALA A 221 -16.65 5.99 -17.97
CA ALA A 221 -16.69 6.40 -19.38
C ALA A 221 -17.64 7.58 -19.63
N GLY A 222 -17.28 8.42 -20.59
CA GLY A 222 -18.00 9.63 -21.00
C GLY A 222 -17.22 10.92 -20.75
N THR A 223 -17.89 12.04 -20.95
CA THR A 223 -17.34 13.38 -20.67
C THR A 223 -17.37 13.65 -19.18
N GLN A 224 -16.19 13.90 -18.58
CA GLN A 224 -16.04 14.12 -17.14
C GLN A 224 -15.36 15.45 -16.85
N ARG A 225 -15.86 16.19 -15.85
CA ARG A 225 -15.17 17.35 -15.29
C ARG A 225 -14.27 16.89 -14.15
N LEU A 226 -12.96 16.99 -14.33
CA LEU A 226 -11.99 16.44 -13.39
C LEU A 226 -11.64 17.45 -12.30
N VAL A 227 -11.28 18.66 -12.71
CA VAL A 227 -10.86 19.76 -11.80
C VAL A 227 -11.63 21.01 -12.17
N GLU A 228 -12.15 21.73 -11.18
CA GLU A 228 -12.66 23.10 -11.30
C GLU A 228 -11.95 24.00 -10.26
N ALA A 229 -11.46 25.16 -10.68
CA ALA A 229 -10.69 26.08 -9.86
C ALA A 229 -10.80 27.54 -10.36
N ASP A 230 -10.57 28.52 -9.49
CA ASP A 230 -10.55 29.96 -9.85
C ASP A 230 -9.59 30.24 -11.03
N ALA A 231 -8.45 29.53 -11.04
CA ALA A 231 -7.47 29.58 -12.12
C ALA A 231 -6.65 28.28 -12.18
N VAL A 232 -6.30 27.86 -13.39
CA VAL A 232 -5.47 26.69 -13.69
C VAL A 232 -4.19 27.16 -14.37
N THR A 233 -3.04 26.89 -13.75
CA THR A 233 -1.71 27.24 -14.29
C THR A 233 -0.86 25.99 -14.52
N GLY A 234 -0.20 25.91 -15.69
CA GLY A 234 0.64 24.77 -16.06
C GLY A 234 -0.11 23.62 -16.73
N TYR A 235 -1.32 23.85 -17.24
CA TYR A 235 -2.13 22.84 -17.94
C TYR A 235 -1.37 22.13 -19.08
N ASP A 236 -0.55 22.86 -19.84
CA ASP A 236 0.19 22.29 -20.98
C ASP A 236 1.23 21.23 -20.56
N ASP A 237 1.66 21.25 -19.29
CA ASP A 237 2.60 20.28 -18.71
C ASP A 237 1.88 19.15 -17.93
N LEU A 238 0.54 19.16 -17.90
CA LEU A 238 -0.28 18.13 -17.26
C LEU A 238 -0.55 17.00 -18.26
N LYS A 239 -0.20 15.77 -17.87
CA LYS A 239 -0.59 14.57 -18.62
C LYS A 239 -1.86 14.00 -17.99
N ILE A 240 -2.88 13.77 -18.80
CA ILE A 240 -4.13 13.14 -18.34
C ILE A 240 -4.22 11.74 -18.94
N THR A 241 -4.30 10.72 -18.09
CA THR A 241 -4.32 9.31 -18.52
C THR A 241 -5.43 8.52 -17.83
N GLY A 242 -5.80 7.38 -18.43
CA GLY A 242 -6.64 6.36 -17.82
C GLY A 242 -5.84 5.14 -17.36
N GLY A 243 -6.55 4.07 -16.98
CA GLY A 243 -6.00 2.76 -16.65
C GLY A 243 -5.71 1.88 -17.88
N TRP A 244 -5.60 0.57 -17.66
CA TRP A 244 -5.39 -0.40 -18.75
C TRP A 244 -6.57 -0.49 -19.73
N LEU A 245 -7.80 -0.46 -19.20
CA LEU A 245 -9.05 -0.60 -19.96
C LEU A 245 -9.75 0.75 -20.22
N LEU A 246 -9.27 1.84 -19.60
CA LEU A 246 -9.78 3.20 -19.82
C LEU A 246 -8.73 4.05 -20.54
N THR A 247 -9.15 4.79 -21.55
CA THR A 247 -8.31 5.77 -22.23
C THR A 247 -8.91 7.17 -22.11
N VAL A 248 -8.04 8.17 -22.14
CA VAL A 248 -8.43 9.59 -22.23
C VAL A 248 -8.20 10.02 -23.67
N ASP A 249 -9.28 10.11 -24.44
CA ASP A 249 -9.21 10.38 -25.89
C ASP A 249 -8.87 11.84 -26.19
N SER A 250 -9.38 12.74 -25.34
CA SER A 250 -9.10 14.16 -25.43
C SER A 250 -9.33 14.83 -24.09
N HIS A 251 -8.68 15.97 -23.88
CA HIS A 251 -8.92 16.82 -22.73
C HIS A 251 -8.75 18.30 -23.10
N GLN A 252 -9.50 19.18 -22.44
CA GLN A 252 -9.49 20.61 -22.68
C GLN A 252 -9.63 21.43 -21.39
N LEU A 253 -8.98 22.59 -21.37
CA LEU A 253 -9.18 23.61 -20.34
C LEU A 253 -10.24 24.60 -20.82
N LEU A 254 -11.32 24.73 -20.06
CA LEU A 254 -12.45 25.60 -20.35
C LEU A 254 -12.66 26.62 -19.23
N THR A 255 -13.55 27.58 -19.44
CA THR A 255 -13.92 28.60 -18.45
C THR A 255 -15.44 28.69 -18.37
N ASN A 256 -15.97 28.61 -17.15
CA ASN A 256 -17.40 28.66 -16.88
C ASN A 256 -17.92 30.11 -16.96
N THR A 257 -19.23 30.31 -16.72
CA THR A 257 -19.84 31.65 -16.77
C THR A 257 -19.44 32.56 -15.62
N ASP A 258 -19.00 31.98 -14.50
CA ASP A 258 -18.62 32.69 -13.28
C ASP A 258 -17.15 33.14 -13.32
N GLY A 259 -16.38 32.61 -14.28
CA GLY A 259 -14.98 32.96 -14.53
C GLY A 259 -13.99 31.89 -14.09
N ASP A 260 -14.45 30.82 -13.46
CA ASP A 260 -13.62 29.71 -13.00
C ASP A 260 -13.23 28.84 -14.19
N GLN A 261 -12.06 28.21 -14.08
CA GLN A 261 -11.52 27.32 -15.09
C GLN A 261 -11.73 25.86 -14.70
N TYR A 262 -12.04 25.02 -15.68
CA TYR A 262 -12.21 23.58 -15.44
C TYR A 262 -11.57 22.73 -16.53
N ILE A 263 -11.07 21.56 -16.10
CA ILE A 263 -10.48 20.54 -16.97
C ILE A 263 -11.57 19.51 -17.27
N GLU A 264 -11.92 19.41 -18.55
CA GLU A 264 -12.85 18.41 -19.08
C GLU A 264 -12.06 17.35 -19.85
N ALA A 265 -12.38 16.08 -19.62
CA ALA A 265 -11.77 14.95 -20.30
C ALA A 265 -12.85 14.03 -20.88
N GLU A 266 -12.59 13.53 -22.09
CA GLU A 266 -13.40 12.46 -22.71
C GLU A 266 -12.74 11.12 -22.43
N ILE A 267 -13.44 10.28 -21.68
CA ILE A 267 -12.97 8.97 -21.24
C ILE A 267 -13.73 7.89 -22.00
N SER A 268 -13.00 6.97 -22.63
CA SER A 268 -13.60 5.86 -23.35
C SER A 268 -12.91 4.53 -22.99
N TYR A 269 -13.47 3.43 -23.48
CA TYR A 269 -12.84 2.13 -23.30
C TYR A 269 -11.74 1.90 -24.32
N ASN A 270 -10.61 1.38 -23.86
CA ASN A 270 -9.49 1.04 -24.71
C ASN A 270 -9.81 -0.24 -25.52
N THR A 271 -10.28 -0.08 -26.76
CA THR A 271 -10.70 -1.20 -27.61
C THR A 271 -9.55 -2.07 -28.13
N ASP A 272 -8.34 -1.53 -28.15
CA ASP A 272 -7.15 -2.20 -28.67
C ASP A 272 -6.34 -2.90 -27.57
N THR A 273 -6.84 -2.84 -26.33
CA THR A 273 -6.16 -3.38 -25.16
C THR A 273 -6.12 -4.91 -25.17
N SER A 274 -5.00 -5.47 -24.70
CA SER A 274 -4.80 -6.90 -24.58
C SER A 274 -4.21 -7.27 -23.22
N ALA A 275 -4.33 -8.55 -22.83
CA ALA A 275 -3.72 -9.04 -21.59
C ALA A 275 -2.18 -8.96 -21.67
N GLU A 276 -1.64 -9.11 -22.87
CA GLU A 276 -0.23 -8.95 -23.20
C GLU A 276 0.26 -7.51 -22.98
N ASP A 277 -0.58 -6.50 -23.22
CA ASP A 277 -0.25 -5.11 -22.92
C ASP A 277 -0.11 -4.90 -21.40
N LEU A 278 -1.02 -5.45 -20.60
CA LEU A 278 -0.96 -5.38 -19.14
C LEU A 278 0.29 -6.09 -18.59
N ALA A 279 0.58 -7.29 -19.10
CA ALA A 279 1.78 -8.04 -18.76
C ALA A 279 3.05 -7.28 -19.14
N LYS A 280 3.04 -6.63 -20.31
CA LYS A 280 4.13 -5.77 -20.77
C LYS A 280 4.32 -4.55 -19.87
N MET A 281 3.25 -3.89 -19.45
CA MET A 281 3.33 -2.78 -18.48
C MET A 281 4.00 -3.24 -17.19
N ALA A 282 3.60 -4.40 -16.64
CA ALA A 282 4.23 -4.94 -15.44
C ALA A 282 5.73 -5.24 -15.66
N SER A 283 6.08 -5.87 -16.79
CA SER A 283 7.47 -6.17 -17.14
C SER A 283 8.32 -4.92 -17.30
N ASP A 284 7.81 -3.91 -18.02
CA ASP A 284 8.48 -2.62 -18.20
C ASP A 284 8.63 -1.88 -16.84
N GLY A 285 7.74 -2.17 -15.90
CA GLY A 285 7.75 -1.67 -14.52
C GLY A 285 8.71 -2.41 -13.58
N GLY A 286 9.31 -3.50 -14.03
CA GLY A 286 10.28 -4.30 -13.28
C GLY A 286 9.76 -5.61 -12.71
N ALA A 287 8.51 -6.00 -13.02
CA ALA A 287 8.04 -7.36 -12.72
C ALA A 287 8.82 -8.39 -13.54
N ASP A 288 9.06 -9.54 -12.95
CA ASP A 288 9.72 -10.62 -13.67
C ASP A 288 8.76 -11.39 -14.60
N ASP A 289 9.31 -12.34 -15.37
CA ASP A 289 8.55 -13.11 -16.35
C ASP A 289 7.37 -13.89 -15.75
N THR A 290 7.45 -14.36 -14.50
CA THR A 290 6.32 -15.10 -13.89
C THR A 290 5.27 -14.14 -13.35
N GLU A 291 5.68 -13.06 -12.70
CA GLU A 291 4.77 -12.03 -12.21
C GLU A 291 3.98 -11.42 -13.38
N SER A 292 4.70 -11.07 -14.45
CA SER A 292 4.11 -10.58 -15.70
C SER A 292 3.16 -11.62 -16.32
N PHE A 293 3.53 -12.90 -16.34
CA PHE A 293 2.68 -13.99 -16.85
C PHE A 293 1.43 -14.26 -15.99
N VAL A 294 1.53 -14.10 -14.66
CA VAL A 294 0.37 -14.19 -13.75
C VAL A 294 -0.60 -13.06 -14.08
N LEU A 295 -0.09 -11.85 -14.26
CA LEU A 295 -0.92 -10.70 -14.62
C LEU A 295 -1.55 -10.87 -16.02
N GLU A 296 -0.81 -11.41 -17.00
CA GLU A 296 -1.33 -11.81 -18.32
C GLU A 296 -2.48 -12.82 -18.19
N THR A 297 -2.31 -13.84 -17.36
CA THR A 297 -3.33 -14.89 -17.15
C THR A 297 -4.60 -14.31 -16.55
N PHE A 298 -4.48 -13.43 -15.54
CA PHE A 298 -5.64 -12.72 -14.98
C PHE A 298 -6.27 -11.78 -16.01
N GLY A 299 -5.46 -11.10 -16.82
CA GLY A 299 -5.93 -10.27 -17.93
C GLY A 299 -6.77 -11.07 -18.93
N HIS A 300 -6.32 -12.26 -19.33
CA HIS A 300 -7.10 -13.15 -20.19
C HIS A 300 -8.43 -13.58 -19.56
N VAL A 301 -8.45 -13.87 -18.26
CA VAL A 301 -9.70 -14.22 -17.54
C VAL A 301 -10.65 -13.03 -17.44
N ALA A 302 -10.13 -11.81 -17.24
CA ALA A 302 -10.92 -10.59 -17.21
C ALA A 302 -11.53 -10.27 -18.59
N LEU A 303 -10.80 -10.56 -19.66
CA LEU A 303 -11.23 -10.33 -21.05
C LEU A 303 -12.01 -11.50 -21.68
N ASP A 304 -12.11 -12.65 -21.01
CA ASP A 304 -12.84 -13.82 -21.52
C ASP A 304 -14.33 -13.51 -21.67
N ASP A 305 -14.87 -13.73 -22.88
CA ASP A 305 -16.22 -13.34 -23.30
C ASP A 305 -16.57 -11.85 -23.03
N THR A 306 -15.57 -10.96 -22.97
CA THR A 306 -15.76 -9.52 -22.80
C THR A 306 -15.83 -8.82 -24.16
N GLU A 307 -16.90 -8.07 -24.40
CA GLU A 307 -17.07 -7.24 -25.58
C GLU A 307 -16.78 -5.77 -25.22
N ILE A 308 -15.80 -5.17 -25.90
CA ILE A 308 -15.41 -3.76 -25.71
C ILE A 308 -15.70 -2.99 -27.00
N THR A 309 -16.45 -1.90 -26.86
CA THR A 309 -16.57 -0.83 -27.86
C THR A 309 -16.18 0.48 -27.19
N THR A 310 -15.97 1.55 -27.96
CA THR A 310 -15.61 2.88 -27.42
C THR A 310 -16.58 3.35 -26.33
N ASP A 311 -17.87 3.04 -26.47
CA ASP A 311 -18.94 3.54 -25.59
C ASP A 311 -19.43 2.50 -24.58
N THR A 312 -19.09 1.21 -24.75
CA THR A 312 -19.63 0.14 -23.92
C THR A 312 -18.64 -0.97 -23.65
N ILE A 313 -18.55 -1.41 -22.39
CA ILE A 313 -17.93 -2.68 -22.00
C ILE A 313 -18.98 -3.64 -21.47
N THR A 314 -19.00 -4.87 -21.99
CA THR A 314 -19.91 -5.93 -21.54
C THR A 314 -19.10 -7.16 -21.15
N PHE A 315 -19.10 -7.50 -19.87
CA PHE A 315 -18.39 -8.68 -19.36
C PHE A 315 -19.24 -9.94 -19.48
N GLY A 316 -18.62 -11.06 -19.86
CA GLY A 316 -19.28 -12.37 -19.91
C GLY A 316 -19.73 -12.87 -18.53
N SER A 317 -19.10 -12.39 -17.46
CA SER A 317 -19.48 -12.72 -16.08
C SER A 317 -19.19 -11.58 -15.10
N ARG A 318 -19.87 -11.59 -13.94
CA ARG A 318 -19.58 -10.67 -12.84
C ARG A 318 -18.17 -10.82 -12.27
N ASN A 319 -17.61 -12.04 -12.29
CA ASN A 319 -16.25 -12.26 -11.79
C ASN A 319 -15.21 -11.64 -12.74
N SER A 320 -15.47 -11.68 -14.06
CA SER A 320 -14.62 -11.04 -15.06
C SER A 320 -14.64 -9.52 -14.88
N GLU A 321 -15.80 -8.94 -14.58
CA GLU A 321 -15.94 -7.52 -14.24
C GLU A 321 -15.18 -7.13 -12.97
N GLU A 322 -15.38 -7.85 -11.87
CA GLU A 322 -14.67 -7.58 -10.61
C GLU A 322 -13.15 -7.69 -10.77
N LEU A 323 -12.68 -8.68 -11.55
CA LEU A 323 -11.27 -8.83 -11.88
C LEU A 323 -10.77 -7.71 -12.81
N ALA A 324 -11.53 -7.34 -13.84
CA ALA A 324 -11.17 -6.26 -14.75
C ALA A 324 -11.04 -4.92 -14.02
N ASN A 325 -11.94 -4.62 -13.08
CA ASN A 325 -11.86 -3.43 -12.23
C ASN A 325 -10.58 -3.46 -11.37
N LEU A 326 -10.26 -4.59 -10.74
CA LEU A 326 -9.02 -4.75 -9.97
C LEU A 326 -7.75 -4.57 -10.83
N LEU A 327 -7.74 -5.13 -12.04
CA LEU A 327 -6.59 -5.04 -12.94
C LEU A 327 -6.45 -3.63 -13.55
N ASN A 328 -7.58 -2.96 -13.82
CA ASN A 328 -7.61 -1.60 -14.34
C ASN A 328 -7.09 -0.57 -13.33
N ASP A 329 -7.02 -0.91 -12.04
CA ASP A 329 -6.36 -0.09 -11.03
C ASP A 329 -4.87 0.10 -11.32
N ALA A 330 -4.22 -0.80 -12.08
CA ALA A 330 -2.85 -0.58 -12.55
C ALA A 330 -2.85 0.34 -13.79
N SER A 331 -2.34 1.56 -13.62
CA SER A 331 -2.38 2.60 -14.66
C SER A 331 -1.03 2.98 -15.26
N ASN A 332 0.05 2.48 -14.68
CA ASN A 332 1.41 2.69 -15.17
C ASN A 332 2.24 1.45 -14.91
N ASP A 333 3.41 1.41 -15.53
CA ASP A 333 4.31 0.26 -15.48
C ASP A 333 4.64 -0.16 -14.04
N GLN A 334 4.96 0.79 -13.15
CA GLN A 334 5.32 0.50 -11.76
C GLN A 334 4.14 -0.03 -10.94
N GLN A 335 2.93 0.50 -11.16
CA GLN A 335 1.72 0.02 -10.49
C GLN A 335 1.33 -1.37 -11.00
N ALA A 336 1.47 -1.63 -12.30
CA ALA A 336 1.28 -2.96 -12.87
C ALA A 336 2.27 -3.96 -12.30
N ALA A 337 3.54 -3.57 -12.11
CA ALA A 337 4.55 -4.42 -11.50
C ALA A 337 4.25 -4.74 -10.03
N ARG A 338 3.84 -3.73 -9.24
CA ARG A 338 3.41 -3.93 -7.85
C ARG A 338 2.19 -4.85 -7.77
N LEU A 339 1.17 -4.61 -8.60
CA LEU A 339 -0.02 -5.46 -8.65
C LEU A 339 0.34 -6.90 -9.05
N ALA A 340 1.26 -7.09 -10.00
CA ALA A 340 1.75 -8.40 -10.38
C ALA A 340 2.43 -9.12 -9.20
N GLY A 341 3.26 -8.41 -8.42
CA GLY A 341 3.87 -8.93 -7.20
C GLY A 341 2.85 -9.35 -6.15
N GLU A 342 1.83 -8.52 -5.89
CA GLU A 342 0.76 -8.81 -4.92
C GLU A 342 -0.14 -9.98 -5.34
N LEU A 343 -0.42 -10.11 -6.63
CA LEU A 343 -1.25 -11.18 -7.19
C LEU A 343 -0.48 -12.49 -7.39
N THR A 344 0.85 -12.44 -7.41
CA THR A 344 1.69 -13.62 -7.55
C THR A 344 1.85 -14.27 -6.17
N PRO A 345 1.37 -15.51 -5.97
CA PRO A 345 1.58 -16.20 -4.71
C PRO A 345 3.07 -16.23 -4.37
N ASP A 346 3.41 -15.89 -3.11
CA ASP A 346 4.77 -15.86 -2.58
C ASP A 346 5.60 -17.04 -3.14
N ARG A 347 6.68 -16.70 -3.85
CA ARG A 347 7.63 -17.59 -4.52
C ARG A 347 8.55 -18.31 -3.51
N SER A 348 8.00 -18.69 -2.35
CA SER A 348 8.66 -19.41 -1.24
C SER A 348 9.21 -20.82 -1.56
N GLY A 349 9.47 -21.13 -2.82
CA GLY A 349 10.31 -22.25 -3.22
C GLY A 349 11.69 -22.20 -2.56
N ALA A 350 12.22 -21.02 -2.21
CA ALA A 350 13.46 -20.87 -1.44
C ALA A 350 13.37 -21.52 -0.05
N VAL A 351 12.33 -21.20 0.73
CA VAL A 351 12.09 -21.77 2.07
C VAL A 351 11.91 -23.30 1.98
N ILE A 352 11.10 -23.77 1.04
CA ILE A 352 10.88 -25.22 0.82
C ILE A 352 12.18 -25.92 0.39
N HIS A 353 12.95 -25.34 -0.51
CA HIS A 353 14.22 -25.89 -1.00
C HIS A 353 15.28 -25.93 0.11
N VAL A 354 15.33 -24.91 0.97
CA VAL A 354 16.17 -24.88 2.17
C VAL A 354 15.77 -25.97 3.16
N ILE A 355 14.47 -26.17 3.40
CA ILE A 355 13.96 -27.26 4.25
C ILE A 355 14.37 -28.64 3.68
N GLN A 356 14.23 -28.86 2.36
CA GLN A 356 14.67 -30.10 1.71
C GLN A 356 16.18 -30.33 1.81
N ARG A 357 16.98 -29.28 1.72
CA ARG A 357 18.44 -29.34 1.91
C ARG A 357 18.80 -29.73 3.34
N SER A 358 18.09 -29.18 4.34
CA SER A 358 18.23 -29.58 5.75
C SER A 358 17.95 -31.08 5.96
N GLN A 359 16.87 -31.60 5.37
CA GLN A 359 16.54 -33.03 5.44
C GLN A 359 17.61 -33.90 4.78
N SER A 360 18.15 -33.48 3.63
CA SER A 360 19.28 -34.16 2.99
C SER A 360 20.52 -34.22 3.89
N HIS A 361 20.86 -33.12 4.56
CA HIS A 361 21.98 -33.11 5.51
C HIS A 361 21.75 -34.03 6.72
N GLN A 362 20.51 -34.18 7.22
CA GLN A 362 20.19 -35.15 8.27
C GLN A 362 20.43 -36.59 7.79
N LEU A 363 20.06 -36.91 6.54
CA LEU A 363 20.31 -38.23 5.96
C LEU A 363 21.82 -38.49 5.79
N ASP A 364 22.58 -37.51 5.30
CA ASP A 364 24.04 -37.59 5.20
C ASP A 364 24.71 -37.87 6.56
N GLN A 365 24.14 -37.38 7.65
CA GLN A 365 24.64 -37.66 9.00
C GLN A 365 24.37 -39.09 9.45
N ILE A 366 23.19 -39.63 9.14
CA ILE A 366 22.87 -41.03 9.38
C ILE A 366 23.86 -41.90 8.59
N ASP A 367 24.13 -41.56 7.32
CA ASP A 367 25.11 -42.25 6.48
C ASP A 367 26.55 -42.13 7.01
N THR A 368 26.93 -40.95 7.51
CA THR A 368 28.22 -40.74 8.18
C THR A 368 28.33 -41.60 9.44
N ARG A 369 27.28 -41.68 10.25
CA ARG A 369 27.23 -42.55 11.44
C ARG A 369 27.35 -44.03 11.05
N LEU A 370 26.66 -44.47 10.00
CA LEU A 370 26.71 -45.83 9.48
C LEU A 370 28.11 -46.18 8.94
N SER A 371 28.78 -45.26 8.24
CA SER A 371 30.14 -45.46 7.73
C SER A 371 31.22 -45.43 8.82
N MET A 372 30.98 -44.71 9.92
CA MET A 372 31.86 -44.68 11.09
C MET A 372 31.69 -45.89 12.03
N ASN A 373 30.63 -46.68 11.87
CA ASN A 373 30.44 -47.89 12.67
C ASN A 373 31.54 -48.90 12.36
N ARG A 374 32.39 -49.14 13.35
CA ARG A 374 33.49 -50.11 13.24
C ARG A 374 32.96 -51.51 13.53
N SER A 375 33.43 -52.50 12.77
CA SER A 375 33.16 -53.92 13.01
C SER A 375 33.36 -54.28 14.49
N GLY A 376 32.31 -54.80 15.14
CA GLY A 376 32.31 -55.22 16.55
C GLY A 376 31.67 -54.25 17.55
N GLN A 377 31.24 -53.05 17.15
CA GLN A 377 30.35 -52.23 17.98
C GLN A 377 28.95 -52.86 18.01
N GLN A 378 28.28 -52.89 19.17
CA GLN A 378 26.93 -53.47 19.29
C GLN A 378 25.80 -52.47 19.07
N GLY A 379 26.12 -51.20 18.86
CA GLY A 379 25.17 -50.08 18.84
C GLY A 379 25.60 -48.98 19.80
N GLY A 380 24.95 -47.84 19.75
CA GLY A 380 25.29 -46.72 20.61
C GLY A 380 24.36 -45.52 20.50
N PHE A 381 24.48 -44.63 21.48
CA PHE A 381 23.95 -43.27 21.41
C PHE A 381 24.97 -42.37 20.73
N TRP A 382 24.51 -41.52 19.83
CA TRP A 382 25.34 -40.53 19.16
C TRP A 382 24.65 -39.17 19.15
N MET A 383 25.47 -38.13 19.14
CA MET A 383 25.05 -36.74 19.09
C MET A 383 26.00 -35.98 18.17
N ASN A 384 25.45 -35.12 17.32
CA ASN A 384 26.17 -34.27 16.40
C ASN A 384 25.58 -32.86 16.45
N ILE A 385 26.45 -31.85 16.46
CA ILE A 385 26.07 -30.43 16.38
C ILE A 385 26.96 -29.80 15.33
N TYR A 386 26.37 -29.11 14.37
CA TYR A 386 27.10 -28.40 13.34
C TYR A 386 26.36 -27.15 12.88
N GLY A 387 27.13 -26.13 12.51
CA GLY A 387 26.63 -24.98 11.77
C GLY A 387 26.84 -25.18 10.28
N TYR A 388 25.96 -24.63 9.47
CA TYR A 388 26.15 -24.54 8.02
C TYR A 388 25.77 -23.18 7.51
N HIS A 389 26.36 -22.86 6.37
CA HIS A 389 26.08 -21.66 5.60
C HIS A 389 26.02 -22.09 4.13
N GLY A 390 25.08 -21.53 3.39
CA GLY A 390 24.92 -21.83 1.98
C GLY A 390 24.24 -20.68 1.26
N GLU A 391 24.68 -20.44 0.05
CA GLU A 391 24.05 -19.51 -0.87
C GLU A 391 23.46 -20.28 -2.06
N LYS A 392 22.42 -19.72 -2.66
CA LYS A 392 21.91 -20.12 -3.96
C LYS A 392 21.54 -18.86 -4.72
N ASP A 393 22.05 -18.73 -5.94
CA ASP A 393 21.67 -17.64 -6.84
C ASP A 393 20.22 -17.81 -7.32
N ILE A 394 19.64 -16.71 -7.80
CA ILE A 394 18.32 -16.70 -8.43
C ILE A 394 18.31 -17.66 -9.62
N ASP A 395 17.40 -18.64 -9.60
CA ASP A 395 17.26 -19.65 -10.67
C ASP A 395 15.78 -20.01 -10.89
N GLY A 396 15.20 -19.46 -11.95
CA GLY A 396 13.82 -19.70 -12.35
C GLY A 396 12.82 -19.30 -11.25
N ARG A 397 12.22 -20.30 -10.58
CA ARG A 397 11.21 -20.11 -9.53
C ARG A 397 11.80 -20.06 -8.11
N ILE A 398 13.11 -19.92 -7.97
CA ILE A 398 13.80 -19.85 -6.68
C ILE A 398 14.48 -18.49 -6.60
N ASP A 399 14.02 -17.65 -5.68
CA ASP A 399 14.37 -16.23 -5.53
C ASP A 399 15.82 -15.95 -5.08
N GLY A 400 16.67 -16.98 -5.11
CA GLY A 400 17.98 -16.94 -4.47
C GLY A 400 17.87 -16.79 -2.95
N TYR A 401 18.86 -17.31 -2.24
CA TYR A 401 18.88 -17.17 -0.78
C TYR A 401 20.29 -17.28 -0.23
N GLU A 402 20.51 -16.60 0.88
CA GLU A 402 21.56 -16.88 1.84
C GLU A 402 20.93 -17.59 3.03
N VAL A 403 21.41 -18.78 3.37
CA VAL A 403 20.96 -19.50 4.57
C VAL A 403 22.12 -19.71 5.50
N SER A 404 21.91 -19.40 6.77
CA SER A 404 22.77 -19.82 7.86
C SER A 404 21.95 -20.61 8.87
N GLY A 405 22.53 -21.64 9.46
CA GLY A 405 21.76 -22.48 10.36
C GLY A 405 22.62 -23.29 11.32
N LEU A 406 21.96 -23.73 12.39
CA LEU A 406 22.51 -24.61 13.40
C LEU A 406 21.64 -25.87 13.46
N ASN A 407 22.26 -27.02 13.31
CA ASN A 407 21.60 -28.30 13.46
C ASN A 407 22.20 -29.07 14.64
N ALA A 408 21.31 -29.63 15.46
CA ALA A 408 21.64 -30.60 16.49
C ALA A 408 20.88 -31.89 16.20
N SER A 409 21.61 -32.98 15.98
CA SER A 409 21.05 -34.30 15.73
C SER A 409 21.52 -35.30 16.76
N PHE A 410 20.62 -36.17 17.21
CA PHE A 410 20.94 -37.25 18.13
C PHE A 410 20.18 -38.52 17.75
N GLY A 411 20.79 -39.66 18.00
CA GLY A 411 20.19 -40.93 17.65
C GLY A 411 20.69 -42.08 18.50
N MET A 412 19.95 -43.17 18.41
CA MET A 412 20.29 -44.45 19.00
C MET A 412 20.19 -45.52 17.95
N ASP A 413 21.23 -46.34 17.83
CA ASP A 413 21.29 -47.47 16.91
C ASP A 413 21.66 -48.75 17.66
N ASN A 414 21.20 -49.89 17.14
CA ASN A 414 21.52 -51.22 17.65
C ASN A 414 21.86 -52.17 16.50
N ASN A 415 22.93 -52.93 16.65
CA ASN A 415 23.38 -53.90 15.66
C ASN A 415 22.72 -55.25 15.95
N TYR A 416 21.72 -55.59 15.16
CA TYR A 416 20.97 -56.85 15.30
C TYR A 416 21.73 -58.04 14.69
N SER A 417 22.59 -57.80 13.70
CA SER A 417 23.50 -58.80 13.12
C SER A 417 24.72 -58.13 12.50
N GLU A 418 25.68 -58.90 12.00
CA GLU A 418 26.88 -58.37 11.32
C GLU A 418 26.56 -57.43 10.15
N ASN A 419 25.36 -57.55 9.55
CA ASN A 419 24.94 -56.80 8.37
C ASN A 419 23.63 -56.02 8.57
N ILE A 420 23.10 -55.91 9.80
CA ILE A 420 21.82 -55.20 10.04
C ILE A 420 21.96 -54.24 11.21
N ILE A 421 21.73 -52.96 10.91
CA ILE A 421 21.69 -51.87 11.87
C ILE A 421 20.29 -51.26 11.83
N VAL A 422 19.66 -51.12 13.00
CA VAL A 422 18.38 -50.44 13.14
C VAL A 422 18.53 -49.33 14.17
N GLY A 423 18.03 -48.15 13.84
CA GLY A 423 18.10 -47.01 14.74
C GLY A 423 16.98 -46.01 14.52
N ALA A 424 16.92 -45.07 15.47
CA ALA A 424 16.08 -43.89 15.39
C ALA A 424 16.94 -42.65 15.66
N ALA A 425 16.66 -41.57 14.94
CA ALA A 425 17.34 -40.29 15.05
C ALA A 425 16.32 -39.17 15.03
N PHE A 426 16.70 -38.13 15.73
CA PHE A 426 15.98 -36.90 15.87
C PHE A 426 16.95 -35.78 15.51
N SER A 427 16.47 -34.81 14.76
CA SER A 427 17.19 -33.58 14.46
C SER A 427 16.35 -32.40 14.94
N ILE A 428 17.04 -31.37 15.41
CA ILE A 428 16.48 -30.05 15.63
C ILE A 428 17.32 -29.13 14.74
N ASN A 429 16.65 -28.39 13.87
CA ASN A 429 17.31 -27.46 12.98
C ASN A 429 16.72 -26.07 13.16
N ARG A 430 17.59 -25.08 13.36
CA ARG A 430 17.24 -23.67 13.28
C ARG A 430 17.98 -23.06 12.11
N GLN A 431 17.24 -22.41 11.23
CA GLN A 431 17.74 -21.80 10.01
C GLN A 431 17.25 -20.37 9.91
N ASP A 432 18.16 -19.45 9.61
CA ASP A 432 17.85 -18.09 9.22
C ASP A 432 18.12 -17.99 7.72
N ILE A 433 17.08 -17.63 6.96
CA ILE A 433 17.04 -17.60 5.50
C ILE A 433 16.78 -16.16 5.08
N ASP A 434 17.74 -15.57 4.38
CA ASP A 434 17.63 -14.24 3.82
C ASP A 434 17.43 -14.40 2.31
N THR A 435 16.26 -14.02 1.80
CA THR A 435 15.96 -14.11 0.35
C THR A 435 16.56 -12.94 -0.40
N GLN A 436 17.14 -13.17 -1.59
CA GLN A 436 17.90 -12.13 -2.29
C GLN A 436 17.04 -11.05 -2.98
N ILE A 437 15.80 -11.38 -3.40
CA ILE A 437 14.94 -10.45 -4.16
C ILE A 437 14.13 -9.51 -3.25
N TYR A 438 13.43 -10.06 -2.25
CA TYR A 438 12.52 -9.29 -1.39
C TYR A 438 13.16 -8.91 -0.03
N ASP A 439 14.47 -9.16 0.14
CA ASP A 439 15.25 -8.89 1.38
C ASP A 439 14.51 -9.34 2.65
N THR A 440 13.80 -10.47 2.53
CA THR A 440 12.92 -11.00 3.57
C THR A 440 13.68 -12.04 4.39
N ASN A 441 13.62 -11.90 5.71
CA ASN A 441 14.29 -12.79 6.64
C ASN A 441 13.29 -13.77 7.24
N TYR A 442 13.48 -15.05 6.97
CA TYR A 442 12.70 -16.13 7.54
C TYR A 442 13.52 -16.92 8.55
N THR A 443 13.04 -17.05 9.78
CA THR A 443 13.55 -18.06 10.71
C THR A 443 12.68 -19.31 10.63
N VAL A 444 13.28 -20.44 10.29
CA VAL A 444 12.64 -21.75 10.28
C VAL A 444 13.20 -22.60 11.40
N ASP A 445 12.34 -22.93 12.37
CA ASP A 445 12.61 -23.91 13.41
C ASP A 445 11.94 -25.25 13.05
N ASP A 446 12.74 -26.29 12.77
CA ASP A 446 12.24 -27.65 12.60
C ASP A 446 12.24 -28.39 13.96
N ILE A 447 11.04 -28.76 14.42
CA ILE A 447 10.75 -29.40 15.71
C ILE A 447 10.68 -30.93 15.49
N PRO A 448 11.18 -31.80 16.41
CA PRO A 448 11.90 -33.00 16.03
C PRO A 448 11.26 -33.89 14.96
N ASN A 449 11.98 -34.03 13.85
CA ASN A 449 11.64 -34.98 12.79
C ASN A 449 12.20 -36.38 13.12
N VAL A 450 11.33 -37.39 13.13
CA VAL A 450 11.69 -38.77 13.46
C VAL A 450 11.99 -39.55 12.19
N SER A 451 13.24 -39.95 12.05
CA SER A 451 13.68 -40.82 10.95
C SER A 451 13.90 -42.23 11.47
N LEU A 452 13.18 -43.20 10.90
CA LEU A 452 13.38 -44.63 11.14
C LEU A 452 14.13 -45.20 9.94
N TRP A 453 15.30 -45.81 10.17
CA TRP A 453 16.05 -46.47 9.10
C TRP A 453 16.39 -47.90 9.46
N ARG A 454 16.52 -48.70 8.39
CA ARG A 454 16.99 -50.07 8.42
C ARG A 454 17.90 -50.25 7.23
N THR A 455 19.14 -50.65 7.48
CA THR A 455 20.11 -51.02 6.45
C THR A 455 20.42 -52.50 6.52
#